data_AF-A0A197JBS3-F1
#
_entry.id   AF-A0A197JBS3-F1
#
_cell.length_a   1.000
_cell.length_b   1.000
_cell.length_c   1.000
_cell.angle_alpha   90.00
_cell.angle_beta   90.00
_cell.angle_gamma   90.00
#
_symmetry.space_group_name_H-M   'P 1'
#
loop_
_entity.id
_entity.type
_entity.pdbx_description
1 polymer ?
#
loop_
_entity_poly.entity_id
_entity_poly.type
_entity_poly.pdbx_seq_one_letter_code
_entity_poly.pdbx_strand_id
1 'polypeptide(L)' 'MRLILLGPPGAGKGTQANFIREKFGIPQISTGDMLRSAINTGAPLGLKARTFMDAGELVPDELIISLVKERLQ' A
#
# COMPACT_ATOMS: atom_id res chain seq x y z
N MET A 1 18.07 0.58 -1.49
CA MET A 1 17.70 -0.80 -1.89
C MET A 1 16.24 -0.80 -2.36
N ARG A 2 15.88 -1.58 -3.37
CA ARG A 2 14.50 -1.72 -3.88
C ARG A 2 14.15 -3.19 -3.93
N LEU A 3 13.07 -3.61 -3.27
CA LEU A 3 12.70 -5.02 -3.16
C LEU A 3 11.18 -5.19 -3.05
N ILE A 4 10.71 -6.39 -3.41
CA ILE A 4 9.34 -6.85 -3.20
C ILE A 4 9.41 -8.03 -2.22
N LEU A 5 8.61 -7.99 -1.15
CA LEU A 5 8.54 -9.07 -0.15
C LEU A 5 7.27 -9.89 -0.36
N LEU A 6 7.43 -11.13 -0.82
CA LEU A 6 6.34 -12.07 -1.11
C LEU A 6 6.22 -13.15 -0.03
N GLY A 7 5.03 -13.72 0.12
CA GLY A 7 4.76 -14.81 1.07
C GLY A 7 3.27 -14.92 1.44
N PRO A 8 2.80 -16.07 1.91
CA PRO A 8 1.38 -16.28 2.22
C PRO A 8 0.91 -15.47 3.44
N PRO A 9 -0.40 -15.31 3.66
CA PRO A 9 -0.95 -14.79 4.91
C PRO A 9 -0.41 -15.58 6.11
N GLY A 10 -0.13 -14.91 7.23
CA GLY A 10 0.44 -15.55 8.43
C GLY A 10 1.94 -15.86 8.38
N ALA A 11 2.62 -15.76 7.23
CA ALA A 11 4.05 -16.10 7.09
C ALA A 11 5.04 -15.11 7.74
N GLY A 12 4.57 -14.11 8.50
CA GLY A 12 5.45 -13.15 9.18
C GLY A 12 6.08 -12.07 8.28
N LYS A 13 5.54 -11.82 7.08
CA LYS A 13 6.03 -10.78 6.16
C LYS A 13 6.16 -9.39 6.82
N GLY A 14 5.17 -8.99 7.62
CA GLY A 14 5.20 -7.69 8.31
C GLY A 14 6.38 -7.60 9.27
N THR A 15 6.63 -8.66 10.03
CA THR A 15 7.80 -8.77 10.93
C THR A 15 9.10 -8.65 10.16
N GLN A 16 9.25 -9.36 9.03
CA GLN A 16 10.44 -9.28 8.19
C GLN A 16 10.61 -7.90 7.53
N ALA A 17 9.51 -7.28 7.07
CA ALA A 17 9.53 -5.94 6.51
C ALA A 17 10.02 -4.90 7.53
N ASN A 18 9.65 -5.02 8.80
CA ASN A 18 10.16 -4.15 9.87
C ASN A 18 11.68 -4.28 10.05
N PHE A 19 12.21 -5.51 10.11
CA PHE A 19 13.65 -5.73 10.21
C PHE A 19 14.41 -5.15 9.00
N ILE A 20 13.88 -5.34 7.79
CA ILE A 20 14.46 -4.79 6.55
C ILE A 20 14.44 -3.25 6.58
N ARG A 21 13.31 -2.65 6.97
CA ARG A 21 13.17 -1.19 7.10
C ARG A 21 14.21 -0.62 8.06
N GLU A 22 14.35 -1.19 9.25
CA GLU A 22 15.28 -0.72 10.28
C GLU A 22 16.74 -0.88 9.85
N LYS A 23 17.07 -2.04 9.25
CA LYS A 23 18.45 -2.33 8.82
C LYS A 23 18.93 -1.44 7.67
N PHE A 24 18.05 -1.10 6.73
CA PHE A 24 18.43 -0.38 5.51
C PHE A 24 17.91 1.07 5.44
N GLY A 25 17.17 1.54 6.44
CA GLY A 25 16.61 2.89 6.46
C GLY A 25 15.63 3.16 5.31
N ILE A 26 14.92 2.15 4.82
CA ILE A 26 13.99 2.27 3.68
C ILE A 26 12.52 2.18 4.13
N PRO A 27 11.59 2.97 3.56
CA PRO A 27 10.19 2.90 3.95
C PRO A 27 9.55 1.58 3.53
N GLN A 28 8.64 1.07 4.36
CA GLN A 28 7.73 0.01 3.96
C GLN A 28 6.56 0.61 3.18
N ILE A 29 6.24 -0.02 2.04
CA ILE A 29 5.10 0.36 1.20
C ILE A 29 4.15 -0.84 1.14
N SER A 30 2.91 -0.63 1.57
CA SER A 30 1.84 -1.63 1.59
C SER A 30 0.60 -1.03 0.93
N THR A 31 0.11 -1.65 -0.15
CA THR A 31 -1.03 -1.13 -0.92
C THR A 31 -2.28 -0.98 -0.06
N GLY A 32 -2.51 -1.92 0.86
CA GLY A 32 -3.63 -1.86 1.80
C GLY A 32 -3.55 -0.68 2.78
N ASP A 33 -2.37 -0.39 3.33
CA ASP A 33 -2.22 0.74 4.26
C ASP A 33 -2.27 2.08 3.53
N MET A 34 -1.72 2.14 2.31
CA MET A 34 -1.79 3.32 1.46
C MET A 34 -3.21 3.67 1.07
N LEU A 35 -4.00 2.68 0.63
CA LEU A 35 -5.41 2.86 0.29
C LEU A 35 -6.20 3.37 1.51
N ARG A 36 -6.05 2.72 2.67
CA ARG A 36 -6.71 3.13 3.91
C ARG A 36 -6.30 4.54 4.34
N SER A 37 -5.02 4.86 4.24
CA SER A 37 -4.51 6.19 4.55
C SER A 37 -5.08 7.25 3.62
N ALA A 38 -5.09 7.02 2.30
CA ALA A 38 -5.63 7.95 1.31
C ALA A 38 -7.13 8.20 1.49
N ILE A 39 -7.89 7.16 1.87
CA ILE A 39 -9.32 7.29 2.20
C ILE A 39 -9.51 8.14 3.46
N ASN A 40 -8.74 7.87 4.52
CA ASN A 40 -8.86 8.56 5.80
C ASN A 40 -8.47 10.04 5.72
N THR A 41 -7.51 10.41 4.85
CA THR A 41 -7.10 11.81 4.64
C THR A 41 -8.01 12.56 3.67
N GLY A 42 -8.99 11.89 3.05
CA GLY A 42 -9.86 12.49 2.04
C GLY A 42 -9.11 12.85 0.74
N ALA A 43 -7.99 12.19 0.46
CA ALA A 43 -7.24 12.43 -0.77
C ALA A 43 -8.09 12.11 -2.01
N PRO A 44 -7.98 12.86 -3.11
CA PRO A 44 -8.80 12.62 -4.31
C PRO A 44 -8.72 11.18 -4.84
N LEU A 45 -7.53 10.58 -4.84
CA LEU A 45 -7.35 9.17 -5.21
C LEU A 45 -7.98 8.21 -4.18
N GLY A 46 -7.91 8.54 -2.89
CA GLY A 46 -8.54 7.76 -1.83
C GLY A 46 -10.06 7.77 -1.93
N LEU A 47 -10.67 8.92 -2.18
CA LEU A 47 -12.12 9.03 -2.39
C LEU A 47 -12.58 8.24 -3.62
N LYS A 48 -11.81 8.26 -4.71
CA LYS A 48 -12.06 7.40 -5.88
C LYS A 48 -11.90 5.91 -5.54
N ALA A 49 -10.88 5.52 -4.78
CA ALA A 49 -10.71 4.14 -4.36
C ALA A 49 -11.90 3.65 -3.53
N ARG A 50 -12.42 4.53 -2.66
CA ARG A 50 -13.51 4.24 -1.75
C ARG A 50 -14.77 3.78 -2.48
N THR A 51 -15.09 4.35 -3.64
CA THR A 51 -16.30 3.96 -4.39
C THR A 51 -16.27 2.50 -4.83
N PHE A 52 -15.10 1.99 -5.24
CA PHE A 52 -14.93 0.59 -5.58
C PHE A 52 -14.96 -0.31 -4.34
N MET A 53 -14.26 0.11 -3.28
CA MET A 53 -14.19 -0.67 -2.03
C MET A 53 -15.54 -0.82 -1.35
N ASP A 54 -16.33 0.26 -1.27
CA ASP A 54 -17.67 0.25 -0.68
C ASP A 54 -18.66 -0.59 -1.52
N ALA A 55 -18.43 -0.69 -2.84
CA ALA A 55 -19.18 -1.56 -3.74
C ALA A 55 -18.73 -3.04 -3.72
N GLY A 56 -17.65 -3.36 -2.99
CA GLY A 56 -17.03 -4.69 -3.02
C GLY A 56 -16.33 -5.02 -4.35
N GLU A 57 -16.05 -4.01 -5.17
CA GLU A 57 -15.40 -4.13 -6.46
C GLU A 57 -13.87 -4.08 -6.34
N LEU A 58 -13.20 -4.67 -7.33
CA LEU A 58 -11.75 -4.58 -7.44
C LEU A 58 -11.34 -3.14 -7.77
N VAL A 59 -10.46 -2.57 -6.96
CA VAL A 59 -9.87 -1.26 -7.24
C VAL A 59 -9.00 -1.36 -8.51
N PRO A 60 -9.19 -0.51 -9.52
CA PRO A 60 -8.44 -0.58 -10.78
C PRO A 60 -6.92 -0.44 -10.59
N ASP A 61 -6.14 -1.22 -11.35
CA ASP A 61 -4.67 -1.22 -11.29
C ASP A 61 -4.07 0.16 -11.50
N GLU A 62 -4.59 0.94 -12.44
CA GLU A 62 -4.11 2.30 -12.71
C GLU A 62 -4.20 3.21 -11.48
N LEU A 63 -5.23 3.02 -10.65
CA LEU A 63 -5.41 3.76 -9.41
C LEU A 63 -4.39 3.31 -8.36
N ILE A 64 -4.15 2.00 -8.24
CA ILE A 64 -3.15 1.43 -7.34
C ILE A 64 -1.74 1.93 -7.70
N ILE A 65 -1.39 1.89 -8.99
CA ILE A 65 -0.09 2.36 -9.48
C ILE A 65 0.08 3.87 -9.23
N SER A 66 -0.98 4.65 -9.39
CA SER A 66 -0.95 6.10 -9.08
C SER A 66 -0.68 6.36 -7.60
N LEU A 67 -1.33 5.64 -6.70
CA LEU A 67 -1.05 5.71 -5.25
C LEU A 67 0.40 5.32 -4.93
N VAL A 68 0.92 4.25 -5.55
CA VAL A 68 2.32 3.83 -5.37
C VAL A 68 3.30 4.91 -5.82
N LYS A 69 3.02 5.60 -6.93
CA LYS A 69 3.84 6.72 -7.41
C LYS A 69 3.85 7.89 -6.43
N GLU A 70 2.69 8.30 -5.91
CA GLU A 70 2.61 9.37 -4.90
C GLU A 70 3.41 9.04 -3.63
N ARG A 71 3.42 7.78 -3.20
CA ARG A 71 4.14 7.35 -2.00
C ARG A 71 5.66 7.28 -2.16
N LEU A 72 6.13 7.16 -3.40
CA LEU A 72 7.54 7.06 -3.78
C LEU A 72 8.19 8.43 -4.06
N GLN A 73 7.39 9.49 -4.20
CA GLN A 73 7.86 10.88 -4.23
C GLN A 73 8.17 11.38 -2.81
#